data_AF-A0A7V5K903-F1
#
_entry.id   AF-A0A7V5K903-F1
#
_cell.length_a   1.000
_cell.length_b   1.000
_cell.length_c   1.000
_cell.angle_alpha   90.00
_cell.angle_beta   90.00
_cell.angle_gamma   90.00
#
_symmetry.space_group_name_H-M   'P 1'
#
loop_
_entity.id
_entity.type
_entity.pdbx_description
1 polymer ?
#
loop_
_entity_poly.entity_id
_entity_poly.type
_entity_poly.pdbx_seq_one_letter_code
_entity_poly.pdbx_strand_id
1 'polypeptide(L)'
;MRVLMNYGREGLYLNLPDDWDVRVIRKKPMPVLGDPKGAVEAALQRPVGCAPLREMASQAKSACILICDITRPVPNRIILPPMIRTLMEAGMDPARIRVLVATGLHRPNQGEELAELVGDPWVLETVRVENHFARNLQDHVEVGRTSEGVPVLLDKRLVEAELRIATGLVEPHFMAGYSGGRKVIMPGVAYERTITALHTAKYFEHPRSANCVIEGNPLHQAQLEVVRLLGGALAVNAVIDEHRRLSFVNFGDIEKSHLQAVSFMRPYAEIQVKERYHTVVTSAAGYPLDRTYYQTVKGMVGAMDLLRPGGDLFIVSEISEGFGSPEYREAQQRLIRLGPDGFL
;
A
#
# COMPACT_ATOMS: atom_id res chain seq x y z
N MET A 1 9.80 -26.87 19.63
CA MET A 1 10.20 -25.53 19.13
C MET A 1 9.10 -24.51 19.42
N ARG A 2 9.43 -23.33 19.96
CA ARG A 2 8.45 -22.23 20.20
C ARG A 2 8.59 -21.14 19.15
N VAL A 3 7.49 -20.78 18.47
CA VAL A 3 7.46 -19.77 17.40
C VAL A 3 6.43 -18.69 17.74
N LEU A 4 6.84 -17.42 17.70
CA LEU A 4 5.93 -16.29 17.83
C LEU A 4 5.38 -15.88 16.45
N MET A 5 4.07 -15.97 16.29
CA MET A 5 3.34 -15.54 15.10
C MET A 5 2.75 -14.16 15.32
N ASN A 6 2.71 -13.33 14.27
CA ASN A 6 2.04 -12.03 14.33
C ASN A 6 0.52 -12.24 14.35
N TYR A 7 -0.14 -11.85 15.44
CA TYR A 7 -1.57 -12.02 15.70
C TYR A 7 -2.03 -10.87 16.60
N GLY A 8 -2.98 -10.05 16.15
CA GLY A 8 -3.39 -8.85 16.87
C GLY A 8 -2.19 -7.97 17.21
N ARG A 9 -2.20 -7.34 18.39
CA ARG A 9 -1.09 -6.51 18.89
C ARG A 9 -0.02 -7.31 19.65
N GLU A 10 -0.41 -8.39 20.32
CA GLU A 10 0.43 -9.11 21.29
C GLU A 10 1.17 -10.33 20.69
N GLY A 11 0.72 -10.82 19.53
CA GLY A 11 1.22 -12.05 18.92
C GLY A 11 0.65 -13.33 19.55
N LEU A 12 0.91 -14.45 18.89
CA LEU A 12 0.46 -15.79 19.31
C LEU A 12 1.65 -16.75 19.30
N TYR A 13 1.94 -17.37 20.45
CA TYR A 13 2.96 -18.40 20.53
C TYR A 13 2.42 -19.76 20.11
N LEU A 14 3.10 -20.39 19.15
CA LEU A 14 2.89 -21.78 18.78
C LEU A 14 4.01 -22.62 19.43
N ASN A 15 3.61 -23.67 20.15
CA ASN A 15 4.53 -24.67 20.68
C ASN A 15 4.44 -25.89 19.76
N LEU A 16 5.44 -26.05 18.90
CA LEU A 16 5.55 -27.16 17.96
C LEU A 16 6.37 -28.29 18.60
N PRO A 17 6.01 -29.56 18.40
CA PRO A 17 6.82 -30.69 18.84
C PRO A 17 8.25 -30.62 18.32
N ASP A 18 9.22 -31.07 19.13
CA ASP A 18 10.65 -31.02 18.78
C ASP A 18 11.05 -32.07 17.73
N ASP A 19 10.23 -33.09 17.53
CA ASP A 19 10.39 -34.15 16.52
C ASP A 19 9.86 -33.77 15.13
N TRP A 20 9.23 -32.59 14.99
CA TRP A 20 8.80 -32.08 13.69
C TRP A 20 9.97 -31.45 12.93
N ASP A 21 10.05 -31.72 11.62
CA ASP A 21 10.96 -31.02 10.71
C ASP A 21 10.36 -29.64 10.35
N VAL A 22 10.72 -28.62 11.14
CA VAL A 22 10.19 -27.27 10.99
C VAL A 22 11.20 -26.36 10.31
N ARG A 23 10.82 -25.81 9.15
CA ARG A 23 11.55 -24.71 8.49
C ARG A 23 10.84 -23.38 8.69
N VAL A 24 11.54 -22.44 9.34
CA VAL A 24 11.06 -21.05 9.47
C VAL A 24 11.48 -20.24 8.25
N ILE A 25 10.50 -19.80 7.47
CA ILE A 25 10.68 -18.88 6.34
C ILE A 25 10.35 -17.48 6.83
N ARG A 26 11.32 -16.57 6.77
CA ARG A 26 11.19 -15.18 7.22
C ARG A 26 11.85 -14.22 6.26
N LYS A 27 11.41 -12.97 6.30
CA LYS A 27 12.07 -11.87 5.60
C LYS A 27 13.50 -11.75 6.13
N LYS A 28 14.46 -11.47 5.26
CA LYS A 28 15.85 -11.28 5.71
C LYS A 28 15.96 -9.99 6.54
N PRO A 29 16.87 -9.95 7.53
CA PRO A 29 17.13 -8.73 8.29
C PRO A 29 17.44 -7.55 7.37
N MET A 30 16.77 -6.43 7.63
CA MET A 30 16.94 -5.19 6.89
C MET A 30 17.78 -4.19 7.69
N PRO A 31 18.53 -3.29 7.03
CA PRO A 31 19.15 -2.17 7.73
C PRO A 31 18.06 -1.27 8.32
N VAL A 32 18.36 -0.60 9.43
CA VAL A 32 17.47 0.39 10.04
C VAL A 32 18.17 1.74 10.02
N LEU A 33 17.45 2.78 9.61
CA LEU A 33 18.01 4.13 9.55
C LEU A 33 18.21 4.67 10.97
N GLY A 34 19.43 5.10 11.28
CA GLY A 34 19.77 5.70 12.58
C GLY A 34 19.16 7.08 12.80
N ASP A 35 18.97 7.85 11.72
CA ASP A 35 18.22 9.11 11.72
C ASP A 35 17.13 9.07 10.62
N PRO A 36 15.95 8.51 10.93
CA PRO A 36 14.84 8.44 9.97
C PRO A 36 14.38 9.82 9.47
N LYS A 37 14.40 10.85 10.32
CA LYS A 37 13.93 12.19 9.95
C LYS A 37 14.91 12.86 8.98
N GLY A 38 16.21 12.84 9.31
CA GLY A 38 17.25 13.35 8.42
C GLY A 38 17.32 12.60 7.10
N ALA A 39 17.00 11.30 7.08
CA ALA A 39 16.90 10.53 5.84
C ALA A 39 15.74 11.00 4.94
N VAL A 40 14.58 11.35 5.51
CA VAL A 40 13.47 11.94 4.74
C VAL A 40 13.89 13.30 4.17
N GLU A 41 14.46 14.18 5.00
CA GLU A 41 14.94 15.50 4.57
C GLU A 41 15.97 15.38 3.43
N ALA A 42 16.91 14.45 3.55
CA ALA A 42 17.89 14.16 2.52
C ALA A 42 17.27 13.64 1.21
N ALA A 43 16.24 12.80 1.29
CA ALA A 43 15.53 12.28 0.13
C ALA A 43 14.79 13.41 -0.62
N LEU A 44 14.17 14.34 0.10
CA LEU A 44 13.48 15.49 -0.49
C LEU A 44 14.45 16.45 -1.22
N GLN A 45 15.72 16.52 -0.78
CA GLN A 45 16.77 17.33 -1.38
C GLN A 45 17.50 16.64 -2.54
N ARG A 46 17.56 15.29 -2.54
CA ARG A 46 18.25 14.48 -3.56
C ARG A 46 17.27 13.47 -4.18
N PRO A 47 16.30 13.96 -4.96
CA PRO A 47 15.24 13.11 -5.51
C PRO A 47 15.72 12.21 -6.64
N VAL A 48 14.91 11.20 -6.94
CA VAL A 48 15.07 10.29 -8.08
C VAL A 48 14.30 10.83 -9.28
N GLY A 49 15.01 11.29 -10.30
CA GLY A 49 14.41 11.57 -11.62
C GLY A 49 13.52 12.81 -11.69
N CYS A 50 13.60 13.74 -10.75
CA CYS A 50 12.96 15.06 -10.78
C CYS A 50 13.82 16.13 -10.08
N ALA A 51 13.36 17.37 -10.01
CA ALA A 51 14.00 18.44 -9.23
C ALA A 51 13.72 18.29 -7.72
N PRO A 52 14.56 18.84 -6.83
CA PRO A 52 14.34 18.82 -5.38
C PRO A 52 12.97 19.39 -5.00
N LEU A 53 12.36 18.87 -3.91
CA LEU A 53 11.01 19.31 -3.50
C LEU A 53 10.94 20.83 -3.29
N ARG A 54 11.96 21.41 -2.66
CA ARG A 54 12.02 22.85 -2.40
C ARG A 54 12.01 23.68 -3.68
N GLU A 55 12.71 23.23 -4.72
CA GLU A 55 12.75 23.92 -6.01
C GLU A 55 11.38 23.85 -6.69
N MET A 56 10.79 22.65 -6.77
CA MET A 56 9.44 22.48 -7.35
C MET A 56 8.38 23.28 -6.57
N ALA A 57 8.48 23.31 -5.23
CA ALA A 57 7.56 24.05 -4.37
C ALA A 57 7.67 25.56 -4.54
N SER A 58 8.86 26.10 -4.87
CA SER A 58 9.02 27.53 -5.17
C SER A 58 8.28 27.99 -6.42
N GLN A 59 7.94 27.05 -7.32
CA GLN A 59 7.25 27.30 -8.57
C GLN A 59 5.78 26.86 -8.54
N ALA A 60 5.32 26.29 -7.42
CA ALA A 60 3.99 25.72 -7.28
C ALA A 60 3.17 26.45 -6.21
N LYS A 61 1.86 26.54 -6.41
CA LYS A 61 0.92 27.23 -5.51
C LYS A 61 0.16 26.31 -4.58
N SER A 62 0.15 25.01 -4.85
CA SER A 62 -0.62 24.04 -4.08
C SER A 62 0.03 22.66 -4.10
N ALA A 63 -0.23 21.88 -3.04
CA ALA A 63 0.23 20.51 -2.93
C ALA A 63 -0.87 19.59 -2.39
N CYS A 64 -1.03 18.42 -3.00
CA CYS A 64 -1.83 17.32 -2.49
C CYS A 64 -0.89 16.13 -2.18
N ILE A 65 -0.81 15.79 -0.91
CA ILE A 65 -0.03 14.68 -0.37
C ILE A 65 -1.00 13.54 -0.08
N LEU A 66 -0.89 12.46 -0.82
CA LEU A 66 -1.64 11.24 -0.51
C LEU A 66 -0.94 10.47 0.60
N ILE A 67 -1.70 9.92 1.54
CA ILE A 67 -1.23 8.91 2.50
C ILE A 67 -2.09 7.67 2.40
N CYS A 68 -1.52 6.50 2.68
CA CYS A 68 -2.32 5.27 2.82
C CYS A 68 -3.30 5.39 4.00
N ASP A 69 -4.38 4.61 3.98
CA ASP A 69 -5.27 4.45 5.13
C ASP A 69 -4.64 3.60 6.26
N ILE A 70 -5.39 3.41 7.34
CA ILE A 70 -4.94 2.66 8.53
C ILE A 70 -4.53 1.20 8.25
N THR A 71 -4.88 0.64 7.10
CA THR A 71 -4.51 -0.73 6.75
C THR A 71 -3.03 -0.88 6.41
N ARG A 72 -2.26 0.22 6.44
CA ARG A 72 -0.83 0.26 6.16
C ARG A 72 -0.04 0.94 7.28
N PRO A 73 1.05 0.33 7.76
CA PRO A 73 1.93 0.93 8.78
C PRO A 73 2.93 1.91 8.16
N VAL A 74 2.46 2.90 7.40
CA VAL A 74 3.33 3.96 6.86
C VAL A 74 3.77 4.86 8.03
N PRO A 75 5.06 5.17 8.20
CA PRO A 75 5.54 6.02 9.29
C PRO A 75 5.26 7.52 9.01
N ASN A 76 3.98 7.89 8.91
CA ASN A 76 3.53 9.24 8.56
C ASN A 76 4.07 10.32 9.51
N ARG A 77 4.15 10.02 10.82
CA ARG A 77 4.78 10.90 11.83
C ARG A 77 6.22 11.30 11.50
N ILE A 78 6.95 10.45 10.78
CA ILE A 78 8.33 10.71 10.37
C ILE A 78 8.37 11.45 9.02
N ILE A 79 7.43 11.14 8.12
CA ILE A 79 7.46 11.59 6.72
C ILE A 79 6.76 12.94 6.51
N LEU A 80 5.55 13.12 7.05
CA LEU A 80 4.73 14.29 6.79
C LEU A 80 5.36 15.59 7.30
N PRO A 81 5.92 15.64 8.53
CA PRO A 81 6.44 16.90 9.04
C PRO A 81 7.57 17.54 8.23
N PRO A 82 8.66 16.83 7.84
CA PRO A 82 9.70 17.43 7.01
C PRO A 82 9.20 17.81 5.61
N MET A 83 8.26 17.06 5.04
CA MET A 83 7.67 17.38 3.73
C MET A 83 6.84 18.66 3.78
N ILE A 84 5.93 18.79 4.75
CA ILE A 84 5.10 19.98 4.91
C ILE A 84 5.95 21.21 5.24
N ARG A 85 6.97 21.08 6.11
CA ARG A 85 7.92 22.17 6.39
C ARG A 85 8.65 22.62 5.13
N THR A 86 9.14 21.69 4.31
CA THR A 86 9.83 22.01 3.05
C THR A 86 8.92 22.81 2.10
N LEU A 87 7.64 22.46 2.00
CA LEU A 87 6.66 23.20 1.20
C LEU A 87 6.43 24.62 1.75
N MET A 88 6.25 24.76 3.06
CA MET A 88 6.02 26.06 3.71
C MET A 88 7.25 26.97 3.62
N GLU A 89 8.45 26.43 3.82
CA GLU A 89 9.72 27.16 3.71
C GLU A 89 10.03 27.61 2.28
N ALA A 90 9.41 26.98 1.27
CA ALA A 90 9.42 27.44 -0.11
C ALA A 90 8.38 28.53 -0.41
N GLY A 91 7.58 28.94 0.58
CA GLY A 91 6.59 30.01 0.49
C GLY A 91 5.15 29.53 0.25
N MET A 92 4.88 28.23 0.28
CA MET A 92 3.53 27.69 0.09
C MET A 92 2.66 27.94 1.34
N ASP A 93 1.52 28.59 1.14
CA ASP A 93 0.50 28.77 2.18
C ASP A 93 0.03 27.39 2.71
N PRO A 94 0.08 27.13 4.03
CA PRO A 94 -0.44 25.89 4.62
C PRO A 94 -1.88 25.56 4.21
N ALA A 95 -2.72 26.57 3.96
CA ALA A 95 -4.09 26.37 3.50
C ALA A 95 -4.19 25.78 2.08
N ARG A 96 -3.09 25.83 1.30
CA ARG A 96 -2.93 25.25 -0.04
C ARG A 96 -2.20 23.91 -0.03
N ILE A 97 -1.78 23.42 1.14
CA ILE A 97 -1.25 22.09 1.35
C ILE A 97 -2.38 21.21 1.89
N ARG A 98 -2.63 20.08 1.24
CA ARG A 98 -3.63 19.11 1.66
C ARG A 98 -2.99 17.73 1.83
N VAL A 99 -3.36 17.05 2.90
CA VAL A 99 -3.15 15.61 3.03
C VAL A 99 -4.48 14.91 2.72
N LEU A 100 -4.45 13.95 1.80
CA LEU A 100 -5.62 13.18 1.39
C LEU A 100 -5.38 11.70 1.68
N VAL A 101 -6.22 11.10 2.52
CA VAL A 101 -6.16 9.68 2.84
C VAL A 101 -6.71 8.88 1.66
N ALA A 102 -5.85 8.05 1.06
CA ALA A 102 -6.11 7.22 -0.09
C ALA A 102 -6.82 5.93 0.31
N THR A 103 -8.11 6.03 0.60
CA THR A 103 -8.98 4.95 1.10
C THR A 103 -9.35 3.91 0.01
N GLY A 104 -9.29 4.28 -1.27
CA GLY A 104 -9.93 3.49 -2.33
C GLY A 104 -11.38 3.19 -1.98
N LEU A 105 -11.76 1.90 -1.97
CA LEU A 105 -13.10 1.43 -1.59
C LEU A 105 -13.27 1.15 -0.08
N HIS A 106 -12.26 1.42 0.74
CA HIS A 106 -12.37 1.20 2.19
C HIS A 106 -13.19 2.32 2.86
N ARG A 107 -13.62 2.06 4.10
CA ARG A 107 -14.26 3.07 4.96
C ARG A 107 -13.28 4.22 5.27
N PRO A 108 -13.76 5.44 5.54
CA PRO A 108 -12.91 6.54 5.96
C PRO A 108 -12.24 6.28 7.32
N ASN A 109 -11.12 6.94 7.56
CA ASN A 109 -10.46 7.06 8.86
C ASN A 109 -10.91 8.35 9.54
N GLN A 110 -11.46 8.25 10.75
CA GLN A 110 -12.06 9.39 11.47
C GLN A 110 -11.66 9.39 12.94
N GLY A 111 -11.73 10.56 13.57
CA GLY A 111 -11.45 10.73 15.01
C GLY A 111 -10.06 10.23 15.39
N GLU A 112 -9.99 9.40 16.44
CA GLU A 112 -8.75 8.83 16.95
C GLU A 112 -7.97 8.00 15.92
N GLU A 113 -8.67 7.29 15.02
CA GLU A 113 -8.00 6.50 13.99
C GLU A 113 -7.28 7.38 12.96
N LEU A 114 -7.85 8.54 12.61
CA LEU A 114 -7.19 9.51 11.75
C LEU A 114 -5.98 10.14 12.46
N ALA A 115 -6.12 10.43 13.77
CA ALA A 115 -5.02 10.95 14.57
C ALA A 115 -3.88 9.94 14.73
N GLU A 116 -4.19 8.65 14.94
CA GLU A 116 -3.21 7.56 14.94
C GLU A 116 -2.53 7.42 13.57
N LEU A 117 -3.30 7.48 12.48
CA LEU A 117 -2.80 7.35 11.11
C LEU A 117 -1.81 8.47 10.75
N VAL A 118 -2.14 9.73 11.06
CA VAL A 118 -1.26 10.88 10.81
C VAL A 118 -0.08 10.85 11.78
N GLY A 119 -0.36 10.54 13.05
CA GLY A 119 0.63 10.33 14.10
C GLY A 119 1.32 11.60 14.59
N ASP A 120 0.90 12.78 14.14
CA ASP A 120 1.51 14.06 14.51
C ASP A 120 0.43 15.16 14.62
N PRO A 121 0.14 15.68 15.83
CA PRO A 121 -0.85 16.75 16.03
C PRO A 121 -0.53 18.03 15.26
N TRP A 122 0.75 18.38 15.10
CA TRP A 122 1.14 19.59 14.37
C TRP A 122 0.70 19.49 12.90
N VAL A 123 0.73 18.31 12.30
CA VAL A 123 0.22 18.13 10.93
C VAL A 123 -1.29 18.38 10.85
N LEU A 124 -2.06 17.82 11.79
CA LEU A 124 -3.52 17.99 11.85
C LEU A 124 -3.93 19.44 12.10
N GLU A 125 -3.13 20.19 12.86
CA GLU A 125 -3.37 21.60 13.18
C GLU A 125 -2.90 22.56 12.07
N THR A 126 -1.94 22.14 11.25
CA THR A 126 -1.29 23.02 10.25
C THR A 126 -1.94 22.94 8.87
N VAL A 127 -2.34 21.75 8.42
CA VAL A 127 -2.86 21.53 7.06
C VAL A 127 -4.19 20.77 7.07
N ARG A 128 -4.94 20.86 5.97
CA ARG A 128 -6.18 20.09 5.84
C ARG A 128 -5.87 18.61 5.64
N VAL A 129 -6.44 17.75 6.49
CA VAL A 129 -6.37 16.30 6.35
C VAL A 129 -7.79 15.77 6.07
N GLU A 130 -7.99 15.18 4.90
CA GLU A 130 -9.31 14.76 4.43
C GLU A 130 -9.27 13.30 3.96
N ASN A 131 -10.44 12.64 3.95
CA ASN A 131 -10.58 11.31 3.36
C ASN A 131 -11.00 11.40 1.90
N HIS A 132 -10.53 10.44 1.12
CA HIS A 132 -11.08 10.12 -0.18
C HIS A 132 -12.39 9.31 -0.04
N PHE A 133 -13.33 9.51 -0.97
CA PHE A 133 -14.60 8.80 -1.01
C PHE A 133 -14.88 8.29 -2.44
N ALA A 134 -14.41 7.09 -2.78
CA ALA A 134 -14.48 6.54 -4.13
C ALA A 134 -15.90 6.45 -4.72
N ARG A 135 -16.95 6.46 -3.89
CA ARG A 135 -18.36 6.40 -4.34
C ARG A 135 -18.97 7.77 -4.61
N ASN A 136 -18.32 8.87 -4.22
CA ASN A 136 -18.82 10.22 -4.47
C ASN A 136 -18.34 10.73 -5.83
N LEU A 137 -19.14 10.54 -6.88
CA LEU A 137 -18.79 10.99 -8.23
C LEU A 137 -18.48 12.50 -8.31
N GLN A 138 -19.11 13.34 -7.49
CA GLN A 138 -18.90 14.79 -7.53
C GLN A 138 -17.48 15.20 -7.14
N ASP A 139 -16.77 14.37 -6.38
CA ASP A 139 -15.38 14.60 -5.98
C ASP A 139 -14.38 14.20 -7.07
N HIS A 140 -14.83 13.69 -8.22
CA HIS A 140 -13.95 13.13 -9.25
C HIS A 140 -14.05 13.84 -10.60
N VAL A 141 -12.94 13.87 -11.32
CA VAL A 141 -12.83 14.40 -12.68
C VAL A 141 -12.15 13.38 -13.59
N GLU A 142 -12.61 13.27 -14.83
CA GLU A 142 -12.00 12.41 -15.85
C GLU A 142 -10.66 13.02 -16.29
N VAL A 143 -9.58 12.26 -16.14
CA VAL A 143 -8.22 12.65 -16.57
C VAL A 143 -7.84 12.02 -17.92
N GLY A 144 -8.69 11.15 -18.44
CA GLY A 144 -8.50 10.48 -19.73
C GLY A 144 -9.05 9.06 -19.72
N ARG A 145 -8.58 8.27 -20.68
CA ARG A 145 -8.95 6.86 -20.84
C ARG A 145 -7.71 6.01 -21.00
N THR A 146 -7.75 4.81 -20.43
CA THR A 146 -6.71 3.81 -20.69
C THR A 146 -6.76 3.35 -22.16
N SER A 147 -5.70 2.68 -22.59
CA SER A 147 -5.57 2.02 -23.89
C SER A 147 -6.66 0.99 -24.14
N GLU A 148 -7.25 0.43 -23.08
CA GLU A 148 -8.40 -0.47 -23.15
C GLU A 148 -9.77 0.25 -23.09
N GLY A 149 -9.76 1.59 -23.13
CA GLY A 149 -10.97 2.42 -23.15
C GLY A 149 -11.63 2.65 -21.78
N VAL A 150 -11.00 2.23 -20.69
CA VAL A 150 -11.51 2.43 -19.32
C VAL A 150 -11.45 3.92 -18.99
N PRO A 151 -12.58 4.59 -18.67
CA PRO A 151 -12.57 5.96 -18.16
C PRO A 151 -11.78 6.06 -16.86
N VAL A 152 -10.86 7.01 -16.78
CA VAL A 152 -10.05 7.25 -15.59
C VAL A 152 -10.54 8.50 -14.90
N LEU A 153 -11.26 8.29 -13.80
CA LEU A 153 -11.72 9.36 -12.93
C LEU A 153 -10.95 9.31 -11.60
N LEU A 154 -10.35 10.44 -11.24
CA LEU A 154 -9.55 10.62 -10.02
C LEU A 154 -10.09 11.77 -9.17
N ASP A 155 -9.80 11.75 -7.87
CA ASP A 155 -10.17 12.80 -6.93
C ASP A 155 -9.66 14.18 -7.40
N LYS A 156 -10.57 15.12 -7.58
CA LYS A 156 -10.30 16.49 -8.06
C LYS A 156 -9.23 17.18 -7.23
N ARG A 157 -9.19 16.92 -5.91
CA ARG A 157 -8.22 17.54 -5.00
C ARG A 157 -6.79 17.13 -5.32
N LEU A 158 -6.57 15.93 -5.88
CA LEU A 158 -5.27 15.51 -6.42
C LEU A 158 -5.04 16.11 -7.81
N VAL A 159 -6.02 16.01 -8.70
CA VAL A 159 -5.90 16.43 -10.11
C VAL A 159 -5.57 17.92 -10.21
N GLU A 160 -6.25 18.75 -9.42
CA GLU A 160 -6.13 20.21 -9.43
C GLU A 160 -4.88 20.72 -8.68
N ALA A 161 -4.19 19.87 -7.91
CA ALA A 161 -2.97 20.28 -7.22
C ALA A 161 -1.78 20.40 -8.19
N GLU A 162 -0.92 21.40 -7.97
CA GLU A 162 0.27 21.62 -8.80
C GLU A 162 1.41 20.67 -8.41
N LEU A 163 1.54 20.34 -7.11
CA LEU A 163 2.36 19.22 -6.64
C LEU A 163 1.48 18.05 -6.18
N ARG A 164 1.72 16.87 -6.76
CA ARG A 164 0.93 15.65 -6.52
C ARG A 164 1.85 14.58 -5.97
N ILE A 165 1.80 14.31 -4.67
CA ILE A 165 2.80 13.46 -3.99
C ILE A 165 2.11 12.24 -3.38
N ALA A 166 2.44 11.05 -3.87
CA ALA A 166 1.99 9.78 -3.31
C ALA A 166 2.94 9.30 -2.19
N THR A 167 2.48 9.29 -0.94
CA THR A 167 3.26 8.76 0.19
C THR A 167 2.76 7.37 0.57
N GLY A 168 3.64 6.38 0.55
CA GLY A 168 3.22 5.01 0.87
C GLY A 168 4.35 4.05 1.18
N LEU A 169 3.96 2.90 1.71
CA LEU A 169 4.85 1.77 1.97
C LEU A 169 5.06 0.95 0.69
N VAL A 170 6.31 0.57 0.42
CA VAL A 170 6.70 -0.40 -0.61
C VAL A 170 6.99 -1.75 0.06
N GLU A 171 6.04 -2.66 -0.10
CA GLU A 171 6.08 -4.04 0.38
C GLU A 171 5.54 -4.97 -0.73
N PRO A 172 5.86 -6.28 -0.71
CA PRO A 172 5.24 -7.23 -1.61
C PRO A 172 3.71 -7.16 -1.58
N HIS A 173 3.08 -7.29 -2.75
CA HIS A 173 1.63 -7.28 -2.88
C HIS A 173 1.19 -8.43 -3.79
N PHE A 174 0.39 -9.33 -3.23
CA PHE A 174 -0.06 -10.61 -3.82
C PHE A 174 -0.56 -10.57 -5.27
N MET A 175 -1.09 -9.44 -5.76
CA MET A 175 -1.53 -9.29 -7.16
C MET A 175 -0.75 -8.24 -7.96
N ALA A 176 -0.14 -7.26 -7.28
CA ALA A 176 0.36 -6.05 -7.94
C ALA A 176 1.90 -6.01 -7.97
N GLY A 177 2.55 -7.13 -7.65
CA GLY A 177 3.98 -7.20 -7.39
C GLY A 177 4.36 -6.57 -6.06
N TYR A 178 4.31 -5.24 -6.01
CA TYR A 178 4.63 -4.44 -4.82
C TYR A 178 3.56 -3.38 -4.58
N SER A 179 3.36 -2.92 -3.34
CA SER A 179 2.56 -1.74 -3.00
C SER A 179 3.32 -0.44 -3.31
N GLY A 180 2.84 0.70 -2.80
CA GLY A 180 3.50 2.01 -2.96
C GLY A 180 3.43 2.58 -4.38
N GLY A 181 4.04 3.74 -4.57
CA GLY A 181 4.03 4.49 -5.83
C GLY A 181 2.62 4.61 -6.41
N ARG A 182 2.45 4.16 -7.66
CA ARG A 182 1.18 4.18 -8.39
C ARG A 182 -0.03 3.63 -7.63
N LYS A 183 0.17 2.68 -6.71
CA LYS A 183 -0.95 2.04 -5.97
C LYS A 183 -1.65 2.99 -5.01
N VAL A 184 -0.96 4.03 -4.54
CA VAL A 184 -1.53 5.07 -3.68
C VAL A 184 -2.47 5.97 -4.48
N ILE A 185 -2.26 6.12 -5.80
CA ILE A 185 -3.14 6.86 -6.70
C ILE A 185 -4.26 5.95 -7.21
N MET A 186 -3.90 4.82 -7.81
CA MET A 186 -4.83 3.83 -8.35
C MET A 186 -4.61 2.48 -7.65
N PRO A 187 -5.54 2.01 -6.80
CA PRO A 187 -6.93 2.49 -6.63
C PRO A 187 -7.14 3.62 -5.62
N GLY A 188 -6.10 4.06 -4.90
CA GLY A 188 -6.27 4.79 -3.64
C GLY A 188 -7.12 6.07 -3.67
N VAL A 189 -7.17 6.79 -4.78
CA VAL A 189 -8.03 7.99 -4.95
C VAL A 189 -8.81 7.98 -6.27
N ALA A 190 -9.08 6.80 -6.81
CA ALA A 190 -9.83 6.64 -8.04
C ALA A 190 -11.33 6.44 -7.77
N TYR A 191 -12.17 6.87 -8.71
CA TYR A 191 -13.61 6.62 -8.65
C TYR A 191 -13.90 5.12 -8.66
N GLU A 192 -14.96 4.68 -7.98
CA GLU A 192 -15.31 3.26 -7.81
C GLU A 192 -15.35 2.49 -9.14
N ARG A 193 -15.84 3.10 -10.21
CA ARG A 193 -15.93 2.45 -11.53
C ARG A 193 -14.56 2.30 -12.19
N THR A 194 -13.66 3.27 -12.01
CA THR A 194 -12.26 3.15 -12.42
C THR A 194 -11.60 2.00 -11.64
N ILE A 195 -11.86 1.93 -10.33
CA ILE A 195 -11.34 0.87 -9.46
C ILE A 195 -11.81 -0.50 -9.96
N THR A 196 -13.11 -0.72 -10.05
CA THR A 196 -13.68 -2.03 -10.41
C THR A 196 -13.35 -2.45 -11.83
N ALA A 197 -13.19 -1.51 -12.77
CA ALA A 197 -12.76 -1.83 -14.14
C ALA A 197 -11.34 -2.42 -14.21
N LEU A 198 -10.46 -2.06 -13.28
CA LEU A 198 -9.09 -2.61 -13.17
C LEU A 198 -8.97 -3.74 -12.13
N HIS A 199 -10.05 -4.05 -11.42
CA HIS A 199 -10.11 -5.13 -10.40
C HIS A 199 -11.06 -6.24 -10.88
N THR A 200 -10.73 -6.82 -12.04
CA THR A 200 -11.52 -7.87 -12.70
C THR A 200 -10.74 -9.17 -12.82
N ALA A 201 -11.45 -10.28 -13.08
CA ALA A 201 -10.85 -11.59 -13.33
C ALA A 201 -9.76 -11.54 -14.41
N LYS A 202 -9.99 -10.78 -15.50
CA LYS A 202 -9.01 -10.51 -16.56
C LYS A 202 -7.64 -10.09 -16.02
N TYR A 203 -7.60 -9.18 -15.05
CA TYR A 203 -6.36 -8.73 -14.44
C TYR A 203 -5.85 -9.71 -13.39
N PHE A 204 -6.72 -10.23 -12.54
CA PHE A 204 -6.33 -11.02 -11.37
C PHE A 204 -5.90 -12.46 -11.67
N GLU A 205 -6.49 -13.09 -12.69
CA GLU A 205 -6.15 -14.46 -13.08
C GLU A 205 -4.89 -14.53 -13.95
N HIS A 206 -4.39 -13.38 -14.42
CA HIS A 206 -3.19 -13.37 -15.22
C HIS A 206 -2.00 -13.90 -14.40
N PRO A 207 -1.20 -14.87 -14.89
CA PRO A 207 -0.13 -15.52 -14.11
C PRO A 207 0.95 -14.58 -13.58
N ARG A 208 1.11 -13.39 -14.19
CA ARG A 208 2.04 -12.34 -13.74
C ARG A 208 1.44 -11.34 -12.77
N SER A 209 0.14 -11.37 -12.52
CA SER A 209 -0.51 -10.61 -11.46
C SER A 209 -0.29 -11.30 -10.12
N ALA A 210 0.97 -11.35 -9.72
CA ALA A 210 1.46 -12.19 -8.63
C ALA A 210 2.31 -11.38 -7.64
N ASN A 211 2.65 -12.02 -6.53
CA ASN A 211 3.51 -11.44 -5.51
C ASN A 211 4.93 -11.19 -6.06
N CYS A 212 5.54 -10.05 -5.73
CA CYS A 212 6.88 -9.65 -6.18
C CYS A 212 7.10 -9.56 -7.70
N VAL A 213 6.06 -9.66 -8.55
CA VAL A 213 6.19 -9.55 -10.02
C VAL A 213 5.80 -8.15 -10.50
N ILE A 214 6.76 -7.42 -11.07
CA ILE A 214 6.56 -6.10 -11.70
C ILE A 214 6.60 -6.22 -13.21
N GLU A 215 7.62 -6.92 -13.73
CA GLU A 215 7.88 -7.03 -15.16
C GLU A 215 6.79 -7.87 -15.86
N GLY A 216 5.99 -7.21 -16.69
CA GLY A 216 4.86 -7.83 -17.38
C GLY A 216 3.64 -8.13 -16.50
N ASN A 217 3.57 -7.58 -15.28
CA ASN A 217 2.35 -7.64 -14.47
C ASN A 217 1.29 -6.68 -15.08
N PRO A 218 0.17 -7.19 -15.63
CA PRO A 218 -0.80 -6.35 -16.33
C PRO A 218 -1.53 -5.39 -15.39
N LEU A 219 -1.81 -5.79 -14.15
CA LEU A 219 -2.42 -4.91 -13.15
C LEU A 219 -1.50 -3.73 -12.82
N HIS A 220 -0.20 -4.00 -12.66
CA HIS A 220 0.80 -2.95 -12.46
C HIS A 220 0.86 -1.99 -13.66
N GLN A 221 0.86 -2.51 -14.90
CA GLN A 221 0.90 -1.68 -16.11
C GLN A 221 -0.36 -0.81 -16.25
N ALA A 222 -1.55 -1.36 -16.00
CA ALA A 222 -2.79 -0.58 -16.06
C ALA A 222 -2.83 0.52 -15.00
N GLN A 223 -2.29 0.27 -13.80
CA GLN A 223 -2.15 1.31 -12.76
C GLN A 223 -1.14 2.39 -13.15
N LEU A 224 -0.03 2.02 -13.81
CA LEU A 224 0.93 2.98 -14.34
C LEU A 224 0.32 3.85 -15.45
N GLU A 225 -0.50 3.27 -16.31
CA GLU A 225 -1.22 4.02 -17.33
C GLU A 225 -2.12 5.10 -16.73
N VAL A 226 -2.87 4.79 -15.66
CA VAL A 226 -3.65 5.77 -14.90
C VAL A 226 -2.77 6.91 -14.36
N VAL A 227 -1.59 6.59 -13.82
CA VAL A 227 -0.65 7.59 -13.30
C VAL A 227 -0.05 8.46 -14.41
N ARG A 228 0.22 7.89 -15.59
CA ARG A 228 0.72 8.62 -16.75
C ARG A 228 -0.33 9.58 -17.33
N LEU A 229 -1.60 9.18 -17.32
CA LEU A 229 -2.72 10.06 -17.70
C LEU A 229 -2.88 11.25 -16.74
N LEU A 230 -2.68 11.04 -15.44
CA LEU A 230 -2.64 12.14 -14.47
C LEU A 230 -1.47 13.11 -14.73
N GLY A 231 -0.28 12.56 -15.00
CA GLY A 231 0.93 13.32 -15.28
C GLY A 231 1.53 14.04 -14.07
N GLY A 232 2.86 14.11 -14.03
CA GLY A 232 3.59 14.89 -13.00
C GLY A 232 3.42 14.39 -11.57
N ALA A 233 3.06 13.11 -11.38
CA ALA A 233 2.97 12.52 -10.05
C ALA A 233 4.36 12.20 -9.48
N LEU A 234 4.53 12.53 -8.21
CA LEU A 234 5.72 12.28 -7.41
C LEU A 234 5.40 11.21 -6.35
N ALA A 235 6.41 10.60 -5.76
CA ALA A 235 6.22 9.70 -4.63
C ALA A 235 7.27 9.85 -3.54
N VAL A 236 6.84 9.68 -2.29
CA VAL A 236 7.71 9.34 -1.16
C VAL A 236 7.47 7.87 -0.85
N ASN A 237 8.48 7.03 -1.09
CA ASN A 237 8.36 5.60 -0.84
C ASN A 237 9.10 5.24 0.44
N ALA A 238 8.40 4.65 1.40
CA ALA A 238 8.99 4.10 2.61
C ALA A 238 9.12 2.57 2.49
N VAL A 239 10.18 2.01 3.05
CA VAL A 239 10.33 0.57 3.30
C VAL A 239 10.68 0.39 4.76
N ILE A 240 10.01 -0.55 5.43
CA ILE A 240 10.20 -0.82 6.87
C ILE A 240 10.68 -2.25 7.11
N ASP A 241 11.36 -2.49 8.22
CA ASP A 241 11.73 -3.82 8.68
C ASP A 241 10.53 -4.58 9.32
N GLU A 242 10.76 -5.80 9.82
CA GLU A 242 9.71 -6.60 10.47
C GLU A 242 9.18 -5.96 11.79
N HIS A 243 9.93 -5.01 12.37
CA HIS A 243 9.56 -4.24 13.55
C HIS A 243 8.98 -2.87 13.22
N ARG A 244 8.63 -2.62 11.94
CA ARG A 244 8.05 -1.37 11.44
C ARG A 244 8.96 -0.14 11.60
N ARG A 245 10.27 -0.35 11.70
CA ARG A 245 11.28 0.70 11.72
C ARG A 245 11.66 1.07 10.29
N LEU A 246 11.85 2.35 10.02
CA LEU A 246 12.19 2.84 8.68
C LEU A 246 13.57 2.31 8.26
N SER A 247 13.58 1.54 7.19
CA SER A 247 14.77 0.90 6.62
C SER A 247 15.31 1.68 5.42
N PHE A 248 14.40 2.22 4.61
CA PHE A 248 14.71 3.01 3.44
C PHE A 248 13.60 4.02 3.18
N VAL A 249 13.99 5.19 2.69
CA VAL A 249 13.08 6.20 2.17
C VAL A 249 13.71 6.87 0.96
N ASN A 250 12.91 7.11 -0.07
CA ASN A 250 13.30 7.99 -1.17
C ASN A 250 12.14 8.90 -1.56
N PHE A 251 12.45 9.87 -2.41
CA PHE A 251 11.48 10.77 -3.02
C PHE A 251 11.84 10.96 -4.51
N GLY A 252 10.85 11.17 -5.36
CA GLY A 252 11.10 11.58 -6.74
C GLY A 252 9.92 11.34 -7.69
N ASP A 253 10.24 11.24 -8.98
CA ASP A 253 9.32 10.75 -10.01
C ASP A 253 8.69 9.43 -9.58
N ILE A 254 7.37 9.32 -9.68
CA ILE A 254 6.62 8.20 -9.09
C ILE A 254 7.04 6.83 -9.65
N GLU A 255 7.41 6.71 -10.92
CA GLU A 255 7.81 5.43 -11.51
C GLU A 255 9.25 5.10 -11.11
N LYS A 256 10.18 6.04 -11.32
CA LYS A 256 11.61 5.81 -11.07
C LYS A 256 11.90 5.61 -9.59
N SER A 257 11.32 6.44 -8.72
CA SER A 257 11.50 6.32 -7.27
C SER A 257 10.88 5.04 -6.72
N HIS A 258 9.71 4.64 -7.23
CA HIS A 258 9.06 3.39 -6.84
C HIS A 258 9.90 2.17 -7.22
N LEU A 259 10.42 2.11 -8.45
CA LEU A 259 11.30 1.02 -8.89
C LEU A 259 12.60 0.95 -8.07
N GLN A 260 13.17 2.08 -7.66
CA GLN A 260 14.33 2.09 -6.76
C GLN A 260 13.96 1.50 -5.39
N ALA A 261 12.81 1.86 -4.82
CA ALA A 261 12.35 1.32 -3.54
C ALA A 261 12.01 -0.18 -3.63
N VAL A 262 11.43 -0.62 -4.76
CA VAL A 262 11.23 -2.04 -5.07
C VAL A 262 12.58 -2.74 -5.09
N SER A 263 13.55 -2.25 -5.88
CA SER A 263 14.89 -2.83 -5.97
C SER A 263 15.58 -2.96 -4.60
N PHE A 264 15.36 -2.01 -3.70
CA PHE A 264 15.84 -2.10 -2.33
C PHE A 264 15.14 -3.23 -1.54
N MET A 265 13.83 -3.39 -1.67
CA MET A 265 13.04 -4.40 -0.93
C MET A 265 13.25 -5.84 -1.41
N ARG A 266 13.45 -6.06 -2.72
CA ARG A 266 13.60 -7.39 -3.35
C ARG A 266 14.53 -8.34 -2.58
N PRO A 267 15.80 -8.01 -2.30
CA PRO A 267 16.74 -8.95 -1.67
C PRO A 267 16.33 -9.42 -0.27
N TYR A 268 15.46 -8.67 0.41
CA TYR A 268 14.98 -8.96 1.76
C TYR A 268 13.68 -9.75 1.78
N ALA A 269 12.76 -9.43 0.86
CA ALA A 269 11.41 -9.98 0.85
C ALA A 269 11.23 -11.18 -0.11
N GLU A 270 12.05 -11.29 -1.16
CA GLU A 270 12.05 -12.46 -2.05
C GLU A 270 12.90 -13.58 -1.43
N ILE A 271 12.22 -14.58 -0.87
CA ILE A 271 12.85 -15.73 -0.26
C ILE A 271 12.74 -16.93 -1.20
N GLN A 272 13.89 -17.42 -1.66
CA GLN A 272 13.94 -18.63 -2.48
C GLN A 272 13.71 -19.86 -1.60
N VAL A 273 12.71 -20.66 -1.96
CA VAL A 273 12.38 -21.90 -1.29
C VAL A 273 12.40 -23.01 -2.33
N LYS A 274 13.23 -24.05 -2.10
CA LYS A 274 13.46 -25.13 -3.08
C LYS A 274 12.38 -26.22 -3.05
N GLU A 275 11.61 -26.28 -1.98
CA GLU A 275 10.74 -27.38 -1.64
C GLU A 275 9.35 -26.86 -1.28
N ARG A 276 8.33 -27.62 -1.64
CA ARG A 276 6.95 -27.40 -1.18
C ARG A 276 6.67 -28.29 0.03
N TYR A 277 5.79 -27.85 0.92
CA TYR A 277 5.45 -28.49 2.18
C TYR A 277 4.03 -29.07 2.16
N HIS A 278 3.81 -30.13 2.95
CA HIS A 278 2.47 -30.68 3.18
C HIS A 278 1.66 -29.83 4.16
N THR A 279 2.33 -29.09 5.04
CA THR A 279 1.69 -28.20 6.01
C THR A 279 2.43 -26.87 6.01
N VAL A 280 1.70 -25.78 5.87
CA VAL A 280 2.23 -24.42 5.98
C VAL A 280 1.45 -23.67 7.04
N VAL A 281 2.17 -23.02 7.95
CA VAL A 281 1.61 -22.12 8.96
C VAL A 281 2.07 -20.70 8.67
N THR A 282 1.14 -19.78 8.50
CA THR A 282 1.41 -18.37 8.17
C THR A 282 0.57 -17.44 9.07
N SER A 283 0.75 -16.12 8.93
CA SER A 283 -0.10 -15.14 9.58
C SER A 283 -0.48 -13.98 8.66
N ALA A 284 -1.44 -13.17 9.09
CA ALA A 284 -1.86 -11.94 8.42
C ALA A 284 -1.10 -10.69 8.92
N ALA A 285 0.17 -10.85 9.33
CA ALA A 285 1.06 -9.78 9.78
C ALA A 285 0.64 -8.98 11.04
N GLY A 286 -0.38 -9.44 11.77
CA GLY A 286 -0.86 -8.82 13.01
C GLY A 286 -1.47 -7.43 12.80
N TYR A 287 -1.83 -6.77 13.89
CA TYR A 287 -2.54 -5.49 13.86
C TYR A 287 -1.71 -4.38 13.18
N PRO A 288 -2.24 -3.54 12.29
CA PRO A 288 -3.66 -3.46 11.88
C PRO A 288 -4.01 -4.31 10.64
N LEU A 289 -3.09 -5.14 10.14
CA LEU A 289 -3.25 -5.86 8.89
C LEU A 289 -4.14 -7.10 9.02
N ASP A 290 -4.40 -7.59 10.22
CA ASP A 290 -5.21 -8.78 10.48
C ASP A 290 -6.60 -8.47 11.07
N ARG A 291 -7.07 -7.21 10.97
CA ARG A 291 -8.38 -6.78 11.50
C ARG A 291 -9.57 -7.45 10.81
N THR A 292 -9.45 -7.83 9.54
CA THR A 292 -10.58 -8.46 8.79
C THR A 292 -10.15 -9.68 8.01
N TYR A 293 -11.08 -10.62 7.81
CA TYR A 293 -10.85 -11.80 6.96
C TYR A 293 -10.45 -11.41 5.53
N TYR A 294 -11.01 -10.33 4.99
CA TYR A 294 -10.60 -9.74 3.71
C TYR A 294 -9.09 -9.50 3.62
N GLN A 295 -8.47 -8.97 4.68
CA GLN A 295 -7.02 -8.74 4.69
C GLN A 295 -6.25 -10.04 4.92
N THR A 296 -6.80 -10.98 5.70
CA THR A 296 -6.23 -12.30 5.97
C THR A 296 -5.92 -13.09 4.69
N VAL A 297 -6.73 -12.93 3.63
CA VAL A 297 -6.51 -13.56 2.31
C VAL A 297 -5.10 -13.27 1.77
N LYS A 298 -4.52 -12.10 2.04
CA LYS A 298 -3.15 -11.78 1.58
C LYS A 298 -2.10 -12.73 2.15
N GLY A 299 -2.22 -13.05 3.44
CA GLY A 299 -1.33 -14.00 4.12
C GLY A 299 -1.52 -15.42 3.62
N MET A 300 -2.76 -15.78 3.24
CA MET A 300 -3.05 -17.07 2.62
C MET A 300 -2.39 -17.18 1.24
N VAL A 301 -2.72 -16.27 0.32
CA VAL A 301 -2.21 -16.28 -1.06
C VAL A 301 -0.69 -16.20 -1.10
N GLY A 302 -0.09 -15.37 -0.25
CA GLY A 302 1.37 -15.26 -0.17
C GLY A 302 2.09 -16.56 0.23
N ALA A 303 1.39 -17.48 0.88
CA ALA A 303 1.92 -18.77 1.31
C ALA A 303 1.48 -19.95 0.40
N MET A 304 0.54 -19.74 -0.52
CA MET A 304 -0.03 -20.83 -1.34
C MET A 304 1.02 -21.54 -2.20
N ASP A 305 1.99 -20.81 -2.76
CA ASP A 305 3.04 -21.39 -3.62
C ASP A 305 4.00 -22.33 -2.87
N LEU A 306 3.99 -22.29 -1.53
CA LEU A 306 4.77 -23.17 -0.67
C LEU A 306 4.08 -24.52 -0.45
N LEU A 307 2.80 -24.68 -0.80
CA LEU A 307 2.04 -25.90 -0.55
C LEU A 307 2.21 -26.93 -1.67
N ARG A 308 2.33 -28.20 -1.28
CA ARG A 308 2.12 -29.32 -2.19
C ARG A 308 0.61 -29.44 -2.51
N PRO A 309 0.25 -29.97 -3.70
CA PRO A 309 -1.14 -30.33 -3.97
C PRO A 309 -1.71 -31.22 -2.85
N GLY A 310 -2.88 -30.86 -2.33
CA GLY A 310 -3.53 -31.54 -1.20
C GLY A 310 -2.93 -31.25 0.19
N GLY A 311 -2.03 -30.28 0.32
CA GLY A 311 -1.48 -29.85 1.61
C GLY A 311 -2.41 -28.92 2.40
N ASP A 312 -2.12 -28.77 3.69
CA ASP A 312 -2.89 -27.97 4.64
C ASP A 312 -2.26 -26.59 4.88
N LEU A 313 -3.07 -25.54 4.76
CA LEU A 313 -2.70 -24.17 5.09
C LEU A 313 -3.38 -23.72 6.38
N PHE A 314 -2.59 -23.43 7.40
CA PHE A 314 -3.06 -22.80 8.63
C PHE A 314 -2.65 -21.32 8.62
N ILE A 315 -3.60 -20.44 8.90
CA ILE A 315 -3.33 -19.01 9.07
C ILE A 315 -3.80 -18.55 10.45
N VAL A 316 -2.95 -17.77 11.12
CA VAL A 316 -3.32 -17.08 12.36
C VAL A 316 -3.60 -15.61 12.07
N SER A 317 -4.77 -15.13 12.51
CA SER A 317 -5.28 -13.79 12.24
C SER A 317 -6.33 -13.44 13.29
N GLU A 318 -6.26 -12.25 13.90
CA GLU A 318 -7.19 -11.84 14.97
C GLU A 318 -8.61 -11.60 14.46
N ILE A 319 -8.75 -11.01 13.27
CA ILE A 319 -10.04 -10.73 12.61
C ILE A 319 -10.98 -9.91 13.54
N SER A 320 -10.41 -8.93 14.25
CA SER A 320 -11.11 -8.14 15.28
C SER A 320 -12.29 -7.30 14.75
N GLU A 321 -12.40 -7.06 13.44
CA GLU A 321 -13.49 -6.36 12.77
C GLU A 321 -14.37 -7.29 11.88
N GLY A 322 -14.18 -8.61 11.96
CA GLY A 322 -14.98 -9.58 11.24
C GLY A 322 -14.60 -9.76 9.77
N PHE A 323 -15.56 -10.17 8.92
CA PHE A 323 -15.23 -10.71 7.59
C PHE A 323 -14.67 -9.67 6.59
N GLY A 324 -15.00 -8.40 6.75
CA GLY A 324 -14.77 -7.35 5.75
C GLY A 324 -16.08 -6.63 5.40
N SER A 325 -16.10 -5.94 4.25
CA SER A 325 -17.25 -5.13 3.85
C SER A 325 -18.53 -5.96 3.61
N PRO A 326 -19.72 -5.36 3.67
CA PRO A 326 -20.96 -6.03 3.27
C PRO A 326 -20.88 -6.67 1.87
N GLU A 327 -20.31 -5.96 0.89
CA GLU A 327 -20.16 -6.43 -0.49
C GLU A 327 -19.21 -7.62 -0.59
N TYR A 328 -18.12 -7.61 0.18
CA TYR A 328 -17.23 -8.77 0.24
C TYR A 328 -17.94 -9.99 0.82
N ARG A 329 -18.73 -9.82 1.89
CA ARG A 329 -19.52 -10.90 2.49
C ARG A 329 -20.54 -11.46 1.50
N GLU A 330 -21.23 -10.60 0.77
CA GLU A 330 -22.16 -11.01 -0.28
C GLU A 330 -21.45 -11.79 -1.39
N ALA A 331 -20.27 -11.33 -1.83
CA ALA A 331 -19.46 -12.05 -2.81
C ALA A 331 -19.08 -13.46 -2.33
N GLN A 332 -18.67 -13.62 -1.06
CA GLN A 332 -18.37 -14.94 -0.49
C GLN A 332 -19.62 -15.83 -0.41
N GLN A 333 -20.77 -15.28 -0.02
CA GLN A 333 -22.03 -16.04 0.00
C GLN A 333 -22.45 -16.48 -1.40
N ARG A 334 -22.26 -15.62 -2.41
CA ARG A 334 -22.50 -15.96 -3.81
C ARG A 334 -21.57 -17.08 -4.27
N LEU A 335 -20.28 -17.02 -3.93
CA LEU A 335 -19.32 -18.08 -4.24
C LEU A 335 -19.75 -19.42 -3.62
N ILE A 336 -20.16 -19.44 -2.35
CA ILE A 336 -20.64 -20.67 -1.69
C ILE A 336 -21.89 -21.23 -2.37
N ARG A 337 -22.83 -20.35 -2.72
CA ARG A 337 -24.11 -20.75 -3.34
C ARG A 337 -23.95 -21.25 -4.77
N LEU A 338 -23.09 -20.62 -5.57
CA LEU A 338 -22.95 -20.89 -7.00
C LEU A 338 -21.81 -21.87 -7.32
N GLY A 339 -20.90 -22.10 -6.37
CA GLY A 339 -19.63 -22.76 -6.63
C GLY A 339 -18.66 -21.87 -7.42
N PRO A 340 -17.40 -22.29 -7.58
CA PRO A 340 -16.38 -21.52 -8.31
C PRO A 340 -16.78 -21.19 -9.75
N ASP A 341 -17.29 -22.19 -10.49
CA ASP A 341 -17.64 -22.03 -11.91
C ASP A 341 -18.83 -21.09 -12.15
N GLY A 342 -19.78 -21.01 -11.20
CA GLY A 342 -20.91 -20.08 -11.30
C GLY A 342 -20.63 -18.70 -10.72
N PHE A 343 -19.51 -18.52 -10.03
CA PHE A 343 -19.11 -17.24 -9.45
C PHE A 343 -18.32 -16.37 -10.45
N LEU A 344 -17.41 -17.00 -11.21
CA LEU A 344 -16.66 -16.40 -12.30
C LEU A 344 -17.58 -16.08 -13.49
#